data_AF-A0A2N5IPD6-F1
#
_entry.id   AF-A0A2N5IPD6-F1
#
_cell.length_a   1.000
_cell.length_b   1.000
_cell.length_c   1.000
_cell.angle_alpha   90.00
_cell.angle_beta   90.00
_cell.angle_gamma   90.00
#
_symmetry.space_group_name_H-M   'P 1'
#
loop_
_entity.id
_entity.type
_entity.pdbx_description
1 polymer ?
#
loop_
_entity_poly.entity_id
_entity_poly.type
_entity_poly.pdbx_seq_one_letter_code
_entity_poly.pdbx_strand_id
1 'polypeptide(L)' 'MSAVAAAPKAHRIGKPIMLTQAEIDKRKSALEREYGTREELERRKQLYPLSADEFWALDELEWLEAE' A
#
# COMPACT_ATOMS: atom_id res chain seq x y z
N MET A 1 -28.10 -25.80 38.23
CA MET A 1 -28.32 -24.89 37.09
C MET A 1 -26.96 -24.58 36.50
N SER A 2 -26.61 -25.16 35.35
CA SER A 2 -25.28 -24.97 34.73
C SER A 2 -25.34 -23.83 33.73
N ALA A 3 -24.55 -22.78 33.93
CA ALA A 3 -24.49 -21.64 33.03
C ALA A 3 -23.67 -22.02 31.79
N VAL A 4 -24.33 -22.16 30.65
CA VAL A 4 -23.68 -22.32 29.34
C VAL A 4 -23.11 -20.96 28.95
N ALA A 5 -21.80 -20.82 28.99
CA ALA A 5 -21.12 -19.65 28.42
C ALA A 5 -21.36 -19.63 26.91
N ALA A 6 -22.03 -18.60 26.41
CA ALA A 6 -22.28 -18.42 24.99
C ALA A 6 -20.94 -18.31 24.25
N ALA A 7 -20.70 -19.19 23.27
CA ALA A 7 -19.51 -19.18 22.44
C ALA A 7 -19.39 -17.84 21.68
N PRO A 8 -18.18 -17.26 21.54
CA PRO A 8 -17.99 -16.02 20.81
C PRO A 8 -18.39 -16.22 19.35
N LYS A 9 -19.32 -15.39 18.86
CA LYS A 9 -19.72 -15.37 17.44
C LYS A 9 -18.51 -14.96 16.61
N ALA A 10 -18.05 -15.85 15.74
CA ALA A 10 -16.99 -15.53 14.78
C ALA A 10 -17.45 -14.35 13.90
N HIS A 11 -16.78 -13.20 14.03
CA HIS A 11 -16.95 -12.10 13.10
C HIS A 11 -16.38 -12.52 11.75
N ARG A 12 -17.22 -12.54 10.71
CA ARG A 12 -16.77 -12.76 9.34
C ARG A 12 -15.96 -11.54 8.93
N ILE A 13 -14.64 -11.68 8.88
CA ILE A 13 -13.76 -10.73 8.22
C ILE A 13 -14.22 -10.68 6.75
N GLY A 14 -14.52 -9.50 6.24
CA GLY A 14 -14.97 -9.33 4.85
C GLY A 14 -13.94 -9.89 3.86
N LYS A 15 -14.38 -10.16 2.62
CA LYS A 15 -13.44 -10.57 1.57
C LYS A 15 -12.39 -9.47 1.37
N PRO A 16 -11.11 -9.81 1.15
CA PRO A 16 -10.08 -8.81 0.87
C PRO A 16 -10.49 -7.98 -0.36
N ILE A 17 -10.38 -6.66 -0.24
CA ILE A 17 -10.55 -5.74 -1.37
C ILE A 17 -9.22 -5.72 -2.10
N MET A 18 -9.09 -6.54 -3.14
CA MET A 18 -7.95 -6.48 -4.05
C MET A 18 -8.12 -5.26 -4.96
N LEU A 19 -7.05 -4.50 -5.19
CA LEU A 19 -7.07 -3.46 -6.22
C LEU A 19 -7.19 -4.13 -7.60
N THR A 20 -7.99 -3.55 -8.47
CA THR A 20 -7.97 -3.92 -9.89
C THR A 20 -6.72 -3.35 -10.56
N GLN A 21 -6.28 -3.95 -11.67
CA GLN A 21 -5.12 -3.43 -12.43
C GLN A 21 -5.30 -1.94 -12.80
N ALA A 22 -6.50 -1.53 -13.20
CA ALA A 22 -6.79 -0.14 -13.53
C ALA A 22 -6.63 0.81 -12.32
N GLU A 23 -6.92 0.34 -11.11
CA GLU A 23 -6.72 1.11 -9.88
C GLU A 23 -5.25 1.18 -9.50
N ILE A 24 -4.50 0.07 -9.68
CA ILE A 24 -3.05 0.02 -9.52
C ILE A 24 -2.39 1.04 -10.45
N ASP A 25 -2.70 0.99 -11.75
CA ASP A 25 -2.12 1.89 -12.76
C ASP A 25 -2.45 3.36 -12.48
N LYS A 26 -3.70 3.63 -12.07
CA LYS A 26 -4.13 4.99 -11.70
C LYS A 26 -3.36 5.50 -10.49
N ARG A 27 -3.14 4.64 -9.49
CA ARG A 27 -2.44 5.01 -8.26
C ARG A 27 -0.95 5.21 -8.51
N LYS A 28 -0.32 4.33 -9.28
CA LYS A 28 1.04 4.49 -9.78
C LYS A 28 1.21 5.82 -10.52
N SER A 29 0.34 6.09 -11.49
CA SER A 29 0.38 7.33 -12.28
C SER A 29 0.24 8.59 -11.41
N ALA A 30 -0.53 8.53 -10.33
CA ALA A 30 -0.68 9.65 -9.40
C ALA A 30 0.61 9.91 -8.61
N LEU A 31 1.23 8.85 -8.08
CA LEU A 31 2.50 8.93 -7.35
C LEU A 31 3.63 9.44 -8.25
N GLU A 32 3.75 8.89 -9.46
CA GLU A 32 4.78 9.29 -10.42
C GLU A 32 4.63 10.75 -10.83
N ARG A 33 3.40 11.28 -10.93
CA ARG A 33 3.15 12.69 -11.24
C ARG A 33 3.58 13.63 -10.11
N GLU A 34 3.46 13.20 -8.86
CA GLU A 34 3.68 14.05 -7.70
C GLU A 34 5.13 13.97 -7.19
N TYR A 35 5.70 12.77 -7.14
CA TYR A 35 7.01 12.52 -6.51
C TYR A 35 8.11 12.13 -7.51
N GLY A 36 7.74 11.74 -8.73
CA GLY A 36 8.64 11.19 -9.74
C GLY A 36 8.58 9.66 -9.81
N THR A 37 9.30 9.09 -10.78
CA THR A 37 9.31 7.63 -10.97
C THR A 37 10.06 6.89 -9.85
N ARG A 38 9.86 5.57 -9.74
CA ARG A 38 10.62 4.73 -8.79
C ARG A 38 12.12 4.92 -8.95
N GLU A 39 12.59 4.88 -10.20
CA GLU A 39 14.01 5.04 -10.55
C GLU A 39 14.56 6.43 -10.20
N GLU A 40 13.74 7.48 -10.36
CA GLU A 40 14.11 8.84 -9.97
C GLU A 40 14.24 8.99 -8.45
N LEU A 41 13.30 8.41 -7.69
CA LEU A 41 13.33 8.40 -6.22
C LEU A 41 14.49 7.55 -5.68
N GLU A 42 14.77 6.38 -6.27
CA GLU A 42 15.93 5.56 -5.92
C GLU A 42 17.24 6.33 -6.17
N ARG A 43 17.36 6.98 -7.33
CA ARG A 43 18.54 7.82 -7.64
C ARG A 43 18.64 8.99 -6.67
N ARG A 44 17.53 9.64 -6.33
CA ARG A 44 17.51 10.76 -5.38
C ARG A 44 17.97 10.32 -4.00
N LYS A 45 17.48 9.17 -3.51
CA LYS A 45 17.88 8.55 -2.23
C LYS A 45 19.39 8.28 -2.12
N GLN A 46 20.06 8.02 -3.24
CA GLN A 46 21.52 7.83 -3.28
C GLN A 46 22.30 9.15 -3.15
N LEU A 47 21.70 10.27 -3.55
CA LEU A 47 22.33 11.60 -3.53
C LEU A 47 22.00 12.37 -2.25
N TYR A 48 20.75 12.26 -1.80
CA TYR A 48 20.20 12.98 -0.66
C TYR A 48 19.18 12.12 0.09
N PRO A 49 18.95 12.36 1.39
CA PRO A 49 17.83 11.76 2.10
C PRO A 49 16.51 12.18 1.45
N LEU A 50 15.60 11.22 1.25
CA LEU A 50 14.23 11.50 0.83
C LEU A 50 13.47 12.20 1.96
N SER A 51 12.53 13.06 1.60
CA SER A 51 11.47 13.50 2.52
C SER A 51 10.58 12.31 2.92
N ALA A 52 9.79 12.47 3.99
CA ALA A 52 8.89 11.42 4.44
C ALA A 52 7.88 11.01 3.33
N ASP A 53 7.35 11.99 2.60
CA ASP A 53 6.36 11.74 1.55
C ASP A 53 7.00 11.03 0.34
N GLU A 54 8.21 11.43 -0.05
CA GLU A 54 8.97 10.75 -1.10
C GLU A 54 9.37 9.32 -0.70
N PHE A 55 9.68 9.09 0.57
CA PHE A 55 9.98 7.76 1.09
C PHE A 55 8.75 6.85 0.98
N TRP A 56 7.58 7.31 1.40
CA TRP A 56 6.34 6.55 1.28
C TRP A 56 5.92 6.35 -0.17
N ALA A 57 6.12 7.35 -1.03
CA ALA A 57 5.88 7.21 -2.45
C ALA A 57 6.78 6.13 -3.08
N LEU A 58 8.05 6.06 -2.70
CA LEU A 58 8.97 5.02 -3.17
C LEU A 58 8.53 3.62 -2.70
N ASP A 59 8.22 3.47 -1.41
CA ASP A 59 7.75 2.19 -0.83
C ASP A 59 6.45 1.72 -1.49
N GLU A 60 5.52 2.64 -1.75
CA GLU A 60 4.25 2.31 -2.40
C GLU A 60 4.43 1.97 -3.89
N LEU A 61 5.33 2.65 -4.61
CA LEU A 61 5.68 2.29 -5.99
C LEU A 61 6.35 0.91 -6.06
N GLU A 62 7.22 0.57 -5.11
CA GLU A 62 7.82 -0.76 -4.99
C GLU A 62 6.76 -1.85 -4.76
N TRP A 63 5.77 -1.58 -3.90
CA TRP A 63 4.67 -2.50 -3.63
C TRP A 63 3.76 -2.69 -4.85
N LEU A 64 3.38 -1.59 -5.52
CA LEU A 64 2.49 -1.62 -6.69
C LEU A 64 3.11 -2.30 -7.93
N GLU A 65 4.44 -2.33 -8.05
CA GLU A 65 5.13 -3.04 -9.14
C GLU A 65 5.35 -4.53 -8.88
N ALA A 66 5.14 -4.98 -7.64
CA ALA A 66 5.26 -6.38 -7.27
C ALA A 66 3.96 -7.20 -7.45
N GLU A 67 2.83 -6.54 -7.72
CA GLU A 67 1.50 -7.12 -7.98
C GLU A 67 1.27 -7.39 -9.49
#